data_AF-A0A1E1MTG8-F1
#
_entry.id   AF-A0A1E1MTG8-F1
#
_cell.length_a   1.000
_cell.length_b   1.000
_cell.length_c   1.000
_cell.angle_alpha   90.00
_cell.angle_beta   90.00
_cell.angle_gamma   90.00
#
_symmetry.space_group_name_H-M   'P 1'
#
loop_
_entity.id
_entity.type
_entity.pdbx_description
1 polymer ?
#
loop_
_entity_poly.entity_id
_entity_poly.type
_entity_poly.pdbx_seq_one_letter_code
_entity_poly.pdbx_strand_id
1 'polypeptide(L)'
;MRYRKFNIPALVDAAVRAAGNGAGSCVKLLKCIEGQYNKAFLMSMDNGAEVLAKLPNPNAGPAFYTTASEVATRHSFLRTVLNLPVPRIHAYSLDSDNPVGAEYIFEEKARGKPLGNLWHHWDKESQVSLVTQLVDFETKLASISFRRHGCIYYRNDLAKKGLTAYDLEAKSLSTEGTPVQLESISTEEFAIGPLTEARL
;
A
#
# COMPACT_ATOMS: atom_id res chain seq x y z
N MET A 1 11.01 19.54 4.76
CA MET A 1 12.35 18.92 4.72
C MET A 1 12.21 17.48 4.22
N ARG A 2 12.92 17.05 3.15
CA ARG A 2 12.85 15.68 2.56
C ARG A 2 13.96 14.73 3.05
N TYR A 3 14.83 15.22 3.91
CA TYR A 3 15.93 14.42 4.46
C TYR A 3 15.40 13.50 5.56
N ARG A 4 15.81 12.23 5.50
CA ARG A 4 15.54 11.21 6.51
C ARG A 4 16.82 10.43 6.74
N LYS A 5 17.24 10.32 7.99
CA LYS A 5 18.33 9.43 8.41
C LYS A 5 17.77 8.02 8.56
N PHE A 6 18.45 7.04 7.98
CA PHE A 6 18.14 5.62 8.13
C PHE A 6 19.42 4.80 7.88
N ASN A 7 19.42 3.55 8.32
CA ASN A 7 20.55 2.63 8.24
C ASN A 7 20.39 1.69 7.02
N ILE A 8 21.23 1.88 5.99
CA ILE A 8 21.18 1.07 4.75
C ILE A 8 21.49 -0.42 5.03
N PRO A 9 22.58 -0.78 5.72
CA PRO A 9 22.81 -2.18 6.11
C PRO A 9 21.60 -2.84 6.78
N ALA A 10 21.01 -2.17 7.77
CA ALA A 10 19.83 -2.71 8.45
C ALA A 10 18.60 -2.83 7.53
N LEU A 11 18.43 -1.90 6.57
CA LEU A 11 17.37 -1.98 5.57
C LEU A 11 17.57 -3.19 4.66
N VAL A 12 18.80 -3.46 4.23
CA VAL A 12 19.16 -4.62 3.43
C VAL A 12 18.88 -5.91 4.20
N ASP A 13 19.33 -6.00 5.45
CA ASP A 13 19.08 -7.18 6.29
C ASP A 13 17.59 -7.45 6.48
N ALA A 14 16.81 -6.37 6.69
CA ALA A 14 15.35 -6.48 6.81
C ALA A 14 14.69 -6.90 5.49
N ALA A 15 15.20 -6.43 4.35
CA ALA A 15 14.71 -6.82 3.03
C ALA A 15 15.02 -8.30 2.70
N VAL A 16 16.21 -8.81 3.07
CA VAL A 16 16.57 -10.23 2.89
C VAL A 16 15.62 -11.12 3.70
N ARG A 17 15.34 -10.76 4.96
CA ARG A 17 14.33 -11.46 5.77
C ARG A 17 12.93 -11.40 5.16
N ALA A 18 12.55 -10.25 4.60
CA ALA A 18 11.23 -10.04 4.00
C ALA A 18 11.04 -10.75 2.64
N ALA A 19 12.11 -10.95 1.87
CA ALA A 19 12.04 -11.61 0.55
C ALA A 19 11.53 -13.05 0.63
N GLY A 20 11.68 -13.70 1.78
CA GLY A 20 11.30 -15.09 1.98
C GLY A 20 12.10 -16.07 1.11
N ASN A 21 11.66 -17.32 1.04
CA ASN A 21 12.17 -18.33 0.10
C ASN A 21 13.69 -18.58 0.15
N GLY A 22 14.30 -18.47 1.34
CA GLY A 22 15.71 -18.82 1.55
C GLY A 22 16.72 -17.84 0.94
N ALA A 23 16.33 -16.58 0.67
CA ALA A 23 17.29 -15.54 0.30
C ALA A 23 18.36 -15.39 1.40
N GLY A 24 19.64 -15.47 1.02
CA GLY A 24 20.77 -15.36 1.96
C GLY A 24 21.38 -13.96 1.98
N SER A 25 21.28 -13.24 0.86
CA SER A 25 21.94 -11.95 0.68
C SER A 25 21.28 -11.09 -0.41
N CYS A 26 21.49 -9.78 -0.33
CA CYS A 26 21.16 -8.83 -1.38
C CYS A 26 22.37 -8.64 -2.30
N VAL A 27 22.22 -9.00 -3.58
CA VAL A 27 23.29 -8.90 -4.58
C VAL A 27 23.30 -7.56 -5.31
N LYS A 28 22.18 -6.82 -5.27
CA LYS A 28 22.07 -5.53 -5.94
C LYS A 28 21.11 -4.61 -5.22
N LEU A 29 21.57 -3.39 -4.94
CA LEU A 29 20.78 -2.30 -4.40
C LEU A 29 20.73 -1.15 -5.40
N LEU A 30 19.53 -0.79 -5.85
CA LEU A 30 19.29 0.34 -6.74
C LEU A 30 18.40 1.37 -6.04
N LYS A 31 18.85 2.62 -5.99
CA LYS A 31 18.00 3.73 -5.55
C LYS A 31 17.11 4.17 -6.72
N CYS A 32 15.80 4.11 -6.53
CA CYS A 32 14.84 4.61 -7.51
C CYS A 32 14.86 6.15 -7.55
N ILE A 33 14.34 6.73 -8.63
CA ILE A 33 14.15 8.18 -8.73
C ILE A 33 13.26 8.62 -7.57
N GLU A 34 13.74 9.60 -6.77
CA GLU A 34 13.03 10.02 -5.57
C GLU A 34 11.73 10.75 -5.91
N GLY A 35 10.60 10.17 -5.50
CA GLY A 35 9.31 10.86 -5.48
C GLY A 35 9.24 11.92 -4.38
N GLN A 36 8.15 12.69 -4.33
CA GLN A 36 7.98 13.77 -3.35
C GLN A 36 7.89 13.27 -1.90
N TYR A 37 7.24 12.12 -1.69
CA TYR A 37 6.83 11.65 -0.36
C TYR A 37 7.59 10.42 0.14
N ASN A 38 8.32 9.72 -0.72
CA ASN A 38 9.02 8.49 -0.35
C ASN A 38 10.41 8.42 -0.98
N LYS A 39 11.35 7.78 -0.29
CA LYS A 39 12.52 7.16 -0.89
C LYS A 39 12.17 5.73 -1.25
N ALA A 40 12.63 5.27 -2.41
CA ALA A 40 12.40 3.90 -2.86
C ALA A 40 13.71 3.25 -3.30
N PHE A 41 13.88 1.99 -2.94
CA PHE A 41 15.03 1.17 -3.30
C PHE A 41 14.56 -0.16 -3.87
N LEU A 42 15.07 -0.52 -5.04
CA LEU A 42 14.89 -1.85 -5.60
C LEU A 42 16.08 -2.72 -5.20
N MET A 43 15.79 -3.84 -4.54
CA MET A 43 16.78 -4.81 -4.07
C MET A 43 16.60 -6.13 -4.82
N SER A 44 17.69 -6.67 -5.35
CA SER A 44 17.71 -8.01 -5.95
C SER A 44 18.46 -8.95 -5.02
N MET A 45 17.84 -10.09 -4.71
CA MET A 45 18.37 -11.11 -3.83
C MET A 45 19.16 -12.16 -4.63
N ASP A 46 20.02 -12.92 -3.94
CA ASP A 46 20.79 -14.03 -4.51
C ASP A 46 19.94 -15.15 -5.14
N ASN A 47 18.75 -15.38 -4.60
CA ASN A 47 17.77 -16.32 -5.15
C ASN A 47 16.94 -15.77 -6.33
N GLY A 48 17.25 -14.56 -6.81
CA GLY A 48 16.55 -13.91 -7.92
C GLY A 48 15.27 -13.17 -7.54
N ALA A 49 14.85 -13.17 -6.26
CA ALA A 49 13.73 -12.37 -5.80
C ALA A 49 14.04 -10.87 -5.90
N GLU A 50 13.04 -10.06 -6.25
CA GLU A 50 13.12 -8.60 -6.26
C GLU A 50 12.18 -8.00 -5.23
N VAL A 51 12.71 -7.17 -4.33
CA VAL A 51 11.96 -6.47 -3.28
C VAL A 51 12.09 -4.97 -3.47
N LEU A 52 10.96 -4.27 -3.47
CA LEU A 52 10.91 -2.82 -3.43
C LEU A 52 10.77 -2.36 -1.98
N ALA A 53 11.72 -1.58 -1.49
CA ALA A 53 11.66 -0.93 -0.20
C ALA A 53 11.19 0.52 -0.37
N LYS A 54 10.13 0.90 0.34
CA LYS A 54 9.63 2.28 0.42
C LYS A 54 9.83 2.83 1.82
N LEU A 55 10.39 4.03 1.93
CA LEU A 55 10.54 4.76 3.18
C LEU A 55 9.87 6.14 3.04
N PRO A 56 8.88 6.48 3.87
CA PRO A 56 8.25 7.78 3.83
C PRO A 56 9.24 8.87 4.24
N ASN A 57 9.18 10.00 3.54
CA ASN A 57 9.87 11.23 3.90
C ASN A 57 9.08 11.95 5.01
N PRO A 58 9.72 12.79 5.86
CA PRO A 58 9.03 13.51 6.93
C PRO A 58 7.88 14.42 6.47
N ASN A 59 7.87 14.82 5.19
CA ASN A 59 6.81 15.63 4.59
C ASN A 59 5.61 14.80 4.06
N ALA A 60 5.63 13.48 4.17
CA ALA A 60 4.51 12.62 3.77
C ALA A 60 3.31 12.72 4.73
N GLY A 61 3.54 13.25 5.93
CA GLY A 61 2.57 13.32 7.02
C GLY A 61 3.09 12.58 8.25
N PRO A 62 2.24 12.39 9.27
CA PRO A 62 2.62 11.66 10.47
C PRO A 62 3.07 10.23 10.13
N ALA A 63 4.22 9.85 10.65
CA ALA A 63 4.98 8.71 10.15
C ALA A 63 4.28 7.35 10.38
N PHE A 64 3.64 7.17 11.54
CA PHE A 64 2.79 6.03 11.85
C PHE A 64 1.54 5.98 10.95
N TYR A 65 0.75 7.08 10.91
CA TYR A 65 -0.55 7.08 10.26
C TYR A 65 -0.45 6.89 8.75
N THR A 66 0.52 7.52 8.10
CA THR A 66 0.72 7.43 6.65
C THR A 66 1.06 6.00 6.23
N THR A 67 2.04 5.37 6.90
CA THR A 67 2.46 4.00 6.62
C THR A 67 1.36 3.00 6.95
N ALA A 68 0.73 3.12 8.13
CA ALA A 68 -0.31 2.20 8.57
C ALA A 68 -1.54 2.24 7.65
N SER A 69 -1.94 3.45 7.22
CA SER A 69 -3.06 3.64 6.30
C SER A 69 -2.76 3.07 4.92
N GLU A 70 -1.55 3.31 4.41
CA GLU A 70 -1.14 2.75 3.12
C GLU A 70 -1.15 1.22 3.13
N VAL A 71 -0.59 0.59 4.16
CA VAL A 71 -0.52 -0.88 4.26
C VAL A 71 -1.92 -1.47 4.35
N ALA A 72 -2.78 -0.96 5.24
CA ALA A 72 -4.14 -1.48 5.42
C ALA A 72 -4.98 -1.32 4.15
N THR A 73 -4.89 -0.15 3.51
CA THR A 73 -5.60 0.13 2.25
C THR A 73 -5.10 -0.77 1.13
N ARG A 74 -3.79 -0.87 0.89
CA ARG A 74 -3.24 -1.60 -0.26
C ARG A 74 -3.27 -3.11 -0.06
N HIS A 75 -2.76 -3.61 1.06
CA HIS A 75 -2.54 -5.05 1.23
C HIS A 75 -3.85 -5.82 1.41
N SER A 76 -4.75 -5.35 2.26
CA SER A 76 -5.93 -6.14 2.61
C SER A 76 -7.22 -5.54 2.04
N PHE A 77 -7.38 -4.22 1.97
CA PHE A 77 -8.60 -3.68 1.37
C PHE A 77 -8.60 -3.80 -0.18
N LEU A 78 -7.68 -3.15 -0.89
CA LEU A 78 -7.69 -3.18 -2.36
C LEU A 78 -7.40 -4.58 -2.92
N ARG A 79 -6.42 -5.30 -2.35
CA ARG A 79 -6.02 -6.61 -2.87
C ARG A 79 -6.96 -7.73 -2.45
N THR A 80 -7.31 -7.83 -1.16
CA THR A 80 -8.06 -8.98 -0.63
C THR A 80 -9.56 -8.75 -0.76
N VAL A 81 -10.07 -7.55 -0.44
CA VAL A 81 -11.50 -7.24 -0.53
C VAL A 81 -11.93 -6.97 -1.97
N LEU A 82 -11.24 -6.07 -2.68
CA LEU A 82 -11.65 -5.65 -4.04
C LEU A 82 -11.01 -6.46 -5.17
N ASN A 83 -10.09 -7.37 -4.84
CA ASN A 83 -9.36 -8.19 -5.80
C ASN A 83 -8.72 -7.35 -6.93
N LEU A 84 -8.15 -6.20 -6.57
CA LEU A 84 -7.41 -5.34 -7.50
C LEU A 84 -5.94 -5.75 -7.60
N PRO A 85 -5.31 -5.61 -8.78
CA PRO A 85 -3.93 -6.02 -9.01
C PRO A 85 -2.93 -4.99 -8.43
N VAL A 86 -2.87 -4.91 -7.10
CA VAL A 86 -1.91 -4.06 -6.38
C VAL A 86 -0.72 -4.85 -5.89
N PRO A 87 0.51 -4.28 -5.85
CA PRO A 87 1.68 -4.96 -5.33
C PRO A 87 1.47 -5.56 -3.93
N ARG A 88 1.77 -6.84 -3.76
CA ARG A 88 1.81 -7.55 -2.48
C ARG A 88 2.88 -6.94 -1.58
N ILE A 89 2.47 -6.61 -0.36
CA ILE A 89 3.37 -6.21 0.72
C ILE A 89 3.93 -7.47 1.39
N HIS A 90 5.25 -7.54 1.52
CA HIS A 90 5.97 -8.65 2.15
C HIS A 90 6.19 -8.42 3.64
N ALA A 91 6.54 -7.20 4.02
CA ALA A 91 6.76 -6.80 5.41
C ALA A 91 6.70 -5.28 5.54
N TYR A 92 6.45 -4.77 6.74
CA TYR A 92 6.44 -3.33 7.02
C TYR A 92 6.79 -3.05 8.48
N SER A 93 7.22 -1.83 8.77
CA SER A 93 7.41 -1.32 10.14
C SER A 93 6.78 0.07 10.23
N LEU A 94 6.04 0.32 11.31
CA LEU A 94 5.23 1.53 11.52
C LEU A 94 5.87 2.54 12.48
N ASP A 95 7.02 2.22 13.04
CA ASP A 95 7.78 3.10 13.91
C ASP A 95 9.24 3.17 13.45
N SER A 96 9.96 4.17 13.95
CA SER A 96 11.39 4.31 13.72
C SER A 96 12.24 3.59 14.78
N ASP A 97 11.60 2.94 15.76
CA ASP A 97 12.28 2.17 16.81
C ASP A 97 12.59 0.75 16.30
N ASN A 98 13.33 0.71 15.21
CA ASN A 98 13.79 -0.51 14.58
C ASN A 98 15.21 -0.27 14.03
N PRO A 99 15.98 -1.32 13.72
CA PRO A 99 17.38 -1.17 13.28
C PRO A 99 17.58 -0.29 12.03
N VAL A 100 16.56 -0.14 11.17
CA VAL A 100 16.57 0.77 10.01
C VAL A 100 16.51 2.24 10.45
N GLY A 101 15.87 2.54 11.58
CA GLY A 101 15.70 3.90 12.11
C GLY A 101 14.59 4.69 11.41
N ALA A 102 13.67 4.03 10.72
CA ALA A 102 12.58 4.63 9.97
C ALA A 102 11.45 3.62 9.72
N GLU A 103 10.23 4.09 9.50
CA GLU A 103 9.17 3.25 8.93
C GLU A 103 9.57 2.83 7.52
N TYR A 104 9.10 1.65 7.13
CA TYR A 104 9.30 1.13 5.79
C TYR A 104 8.18 0.19 5.39
N ILE A 105 8.04 0.02 4.08
CA ILE A 105 7.22 -1.02 3.45
C ILE A 105 8.11 -1.77 2.47
N PHE A 106 8.21 -3.08 2.62
CA PHE A 106 8.78 -3.98 1.62
C PHE A 106 7.65 -4.61 0.83
N GLU A 107 7.69 -4.47 -0.49
CA GLU A 107 6.64 -4.96 -1.39
C GLU A 107 7.21 -5.54 -2.67
N GLU A 108 6.38 -6.27 -3.41
CA GLU A 108 6.74 -6.82 -4.71
C GLU A 108 7.02 -5.68 -5.71
N LYS A 109 8.02 -5.88 -6.57
CA LYS A 109 8.20 -5.00 -7.72
C LYS A 109 7.05 -5.22 -8.70
N ALA A 110 6.26 -4.16 -8.94
CA ALA A 110 5.24 -4.17 -9.98
C ALA A 110 5.86 -4.48 -11.34
N ARG A 111 5.34 -5.52 -12.01
CA ARG A 111 5.80 -5.92 -13.35
C ARG A 111 5.14 -5.04 -14.41
N GLY A 112 5.87 -4.72 -15.46
CA GLY A 112 5.36 -3.97 -16.61
C GLY A 112 6.14 -2.70 -16.88
N LYS A 113 5.54 -1.81 -17.67
CA LYS A 113 6.10 -0.51 -18.07
C LYS A 113 5.08 0.58 -17.74
N PRO A 114 5.54 1.80 -17.36
CA PRO A 114 4.64 2.92 -17.17
C PRO A 114 3.79 3.18 -18.42
N LEU A 115 2.48 3.37 -18.25
CA LEU A 115 1.54 3.56 -19.34
C LEU A 115 1.92 4.72 -20.27
N GLY A 116 2.44 5.82 -19.71
CA GLY A 116 2.88 6.99 -20.49
C GLY A 116 3.93 6.66 -21.55
N ASN A 117 4.72 5.59 -21.38
CA ASN A 117 5.71 5.17 -22.37
C ASN A 117 5.08 4.36 -23.52
N LEU A 118 3.88 3.82 -23.32
CA LEU A 118 3.23 2.87 -24.23
C LEU A 118 2.03 3.47 -24.96
N TRP A 119 1.28 4.38 -24.31
CA TRP A 119 -0.02 4.86 -24.78
C TRP A 119 -0.03 5.28 -26.26
N HIS A 120 0.90 6.14 -26.66
CA HIS A 120 0.97 6.66 -28.04
C HIS A 120 1.48 5.66 -29.09
N HIS A 121 2.07 4.55 -28.64
CA HIS A 121 2.59 3.48 -29.52
C HIS A 121 1.59 2.34 -29.71
N TRP A 122 0.53 2.30 -28.91
CA TRP A 122 -0.51 1.29 -28.99
C TRP A 122 -1.55 1.61 -30.06
N ASP A 123 -2.10 0.57 -30.66
CA ASP A 123 -3.26 0.67 -31.52
C ASP A 123 -4.51 1.04 -30.70
N LYS A 124 -5.57 1.46 -31.40
CA LYS A 124 -6.82 1.92 -30.76
C LYS A 124 -7.52 0.81 -29.98
N GLU A 125 -7.46 -0.43 -30.43
CA GLU A 125 -8.13 -1.55 -29.76
C GLU A 125 -7.47 -1.82 -28.40
N SER A 126 -6.14 -1.82 -28.36
CA SER A 126 -5.36 -1.92 -27.11
C SER A 126 -5.65 -0.76 -26.14
N GLN A 127 -5.78 0.47 -26.65
CA GLN A 127 -6.14 1.64 -25.82
C GLN A 127 -7.56 1.50 -25.24
N VAL A 128 -8.53 1.10 -26.05
CA VAL A 128 -9.91 0.88 -25.61
C VAL A 128 -9.98 -0.22 -24.56
N SER A 129 -9.30 -1.35 -24.79
CA SER A 129 -9.24 -2.45 -23.82
C SER A 129 -8.69 -2.00 -22.46
N LEU A 130 -7.65 -1.16 -22.44
CA LEU A 130 -7.12 -0.60 -21.20
C LEU A 130 -8.12 0.32 -20.50
N VAL A 131 -8.80 1.19 -21.26
CA VAL A 131 -9.82 2.09 -20.70
C VAL A 131 -10.96 1.27 -20.09
N THR A 132 -11.41 0.19 -20.73
CA THR A 132 -12.39 -0.73 -20.14
C THR A 132 -11.91 -1.30 -18.81
N GLN A 133 -10.67 -1.79 -18.74
CA GLN A 133 -10.10 -2.29 -17.48
C GLN A 133 -10.02 -1.21 -16.39
N LEU A 134 -9.70 0.03 -16.75
CA LEU A 134 -9.69 1.15 -15.80
C LEU A 134 -11.10 1.43 -15.26
N VAL A 135 -12.11 1.44 -16.13
CA VAL A 135 -13.53 1.60 -15.74
C VAL A 135 -13.96 0.46 -14.81
N ASP A 136 -13.51 -0.77 -15.04
CA ASP A 136 -13.80 -1.89 -14.14
C ASP A 136 -13.19 -1.66 -12.74
N PHE A 137 -11.97 -1.12 -12.65
CA PHE A 137 -11.35 -0.78 -11.37
C PHE A 137 -12.08 0.36 -10.66
N GLU A 138 -12.43 1.42 -11.39
CA GLU A 138 -13.19 2.55 -10.85
C GLU A 138 -14.57 2.12 -10.36
N THR A 139 -15.25 1.25 -11.11
CA THR A 139 -16.57 0.71 -10.73
C THR A 139 -16.48 -0.11 -9.44
N LYS A 140 -15.47 -0.97 -9.28
CA LYS A 140 -15.22 -1.73 -8.04
C LYS A 140 -14.89 -0.83 -6.85
N LEU A 141 -14.16 0.26 -7.07
CA LEU A 141 -13.87 1.23 -6.01
C LEU A 141 -15.12 1.99 -5.61
N ALA A 142 -15.92 2.42 -6.59
CA ALA A 142 -17.15 3.18 -6.39
C ALA A 142 -18.31 2.35 -5.82
N SER A 143 -18.27 1.02 -5.96
CA SER A 143 -19.29 0.14 -5.38
C SER A 143 -19.21 0.07 -3.86
N ILE A 144 -18.11 0.52 -3.24
CA ILE A 144 -18.00 0.52 -1.78
C ILE A 144 -18.41 1.86 -1.19
N SER A 145 -19.33 1.80 -0.24
CA SER A 145 -19.70 2.92 0.62
C SER A 145 -19.20 2.70 2.04
N PHE A 146 -18.66 3.76 2.65
CA PHE A 146 -18.27 3.80 4.06
C PHE A 146 -19.24 4.67 4.84
N ARG A 147 -19.58 4.26 6.06
CA ARG A 147 -20.45 5.09 6.94
C ARG A 147 -19.73 6.30 7.53
N ARG A 148 -18.40 6.29 7.52
CA ARG A 148 -17.53 7.32 8.09
C ARG A 148 -16.49 7.72 7.06
N HIS A 149 -15.92 8.91 7.23
CA HIS A 149 -14.77 9.37 6.46
C HIS A 149 -13.50 9.25 7.29
N GLY A 150 -12.36 9.11 6.63
CA GLY A 150 -11.06 8.97 7.27
C GLY A 150 -10.15 8.03 6.51
N CYS A 151 -9.07 7.61 7.18
CA CYS A 151 -8.13 6.63 6.65
C CYS A 151 -8.49 5.22 7.16
N ILE A 152 -8.24 4.21 6.33
CA ILE A 152 -8.41 2.79 6.68
C ILE A 152 -7.14 2.33 7.40
N TYR A 153 -7.27 1.66 8.54
CA TYR A 153 -6.17 1.09 9.30
C TYR A 153 -6.50 -0.35 9.70
N TYR A 154 -5.48 -1.13 10.08
CA TYR A 154 -5.73 -2.32 10.89
C TYR A 154 -6.07 -1.92 12.32
N ARG A 155 -7.12 -2.53 12.86
CA ARG A 155 -7.55 -2.32 14.25
C ARG A 155 -6.43 -2.59 15.24
N ASN A 156 -5.66 -3.66 15.01
CA ASN A 156 -4.56 -4.06 15.87
C ASN A 156 -3.44 -3.01 15.92
N ASP A 157 -3.17 -2.34 14.81
CA ASP A 157 -2.12 -1.32 14.77
C ASP A 157 -2.53 -0.05 15.51
N LEU A 158 -3.80 0.35 15.44
CA LEU A 158 -4.34 1.44 16.25
C LEU A 158 -4.36 1.09 17.74
N ALA A 159 -4.79 -0.13 18.09
CA ALA A 159 -4.84 -0.61 19.46
C ALA A 159 -3.45 -0.61 20.13
N LYS A 160 -2.40 -1.03 19.42
CA LYS A 160 -1.00 -0.96 19.91
C LYS A 160 -0.53 0.46 20.24
N LYS A 161 -1.11 1.48 19.60
CA LYS A 161 -0.83 2.90 19.88
C LYS A 161 -1.79 3.52 20.91
N GLY A 162 -2.74 2.75 21.45
CA GLY A 162 -3.77 3.25 22.35
C GLY A 162 -4.72 4.26 21.70
N LEU A 163 -4.89 4.18 20.38
CA LEU A 163 -5.71 5.10 19.61
C LEU A 163 -7.15 4.59 19.49
N THR A 164 -8.10 5.52 19.44
CA THR A 164 -9.50 5.20 19.17
C THR A 164 -9.68 4.73 17.73
N ALA A 165 -10.43 3.65 17.59
CA ALA A 165 -10.73 3.01 16.31
C ALA A 165 -12.24 2.90 16.17
N TYR A 166 -12.77 3.30 15.02
CA TYR A 166 -14.17 3.07 14.67
C TYR A 166 -14.25 1.96 13.63
N ASP A 167 -15.30 1.17 13.66
CA ASP A 167 -15.51 0.11 12.68
C ASP A 167 -15.62 0.73 11.27
N LEU A 168 -15.00 0.08 10.29
CA LEU A 168 -15.00 0.54 8.90
C LEU A 168 -16.42 0.58 8.31
N GLU A 169 -17.26 -0.39 8.70
CA GLU A 169 -18.65 -0.55 8.26
C GLU A 169 -18.82 -0.35 6.74
N ALA A 170 -18.05 -1.09 5.95
CA ALA A 170 -18.11 -1.02 4.49
C ALA A 170 -19.29 -1.83 3.94
N LYS A 171 -19.96 -1.24 2.95
CA LYS A 171 -21.12 -1.83 2.28
C LYS A 171 -20.87 -1.84 0.78
N SER A 172 -20.99 -3.01 0.17
CA SER A 172 -20.89 -3.19 -1.29
C SER A 172 -22.26 -2.95 -1.93
N LEU A 173 -22.29 -2.19 -3.02
CA LEU A 173 -23.45 -1.99 -3.89
C LEU A 173 -23.40 -3.06 -5.00
N SER A 174 -24.28 -4.06 -4.97
CA SER A 174 -24.46 -4.95 -6.12
C SER A 174 -25.45 -4.33 -7.12
N THR A 175 -25.10 -4.37 -8.41
CA THR A 175 -25.93 -3.82 -9.50
C THR A 175 -26.60 -4.92 -10.34
N GLU A 176 -26.67 -6.16 -9.85
CA GLU A 176 -27.32 -7.24 -10.59
C GLU A 176 -28.85 -7.18 -10.44
N GLY A 177 -29.50 -6.50 -11.39
CA GLY A 177 -30.87 -6.78 -11.87
C GLY A 177 -32.08 -6.53 -10.95
N THR A 178 -31.90 -6.11 -9.70
CA THR A 178 -32.99 -5.90 -8.72
C THR A 178 -32.55 -4.84 -7.67
N PRO A 179 -33.42 -4.31 -6.77
CA PRO A 179 -33.10 -3.11 -5.99
C PRO A 179 -31.80 -3.28 -5.21
N VAL A 180 -30.93 -2.26 -5.29
CA VAL A 180 -29.59 -2.17 -4.71
C VAL A 180 -29.48 -2.96 -3.40
N GLN A 181 -28.83 -4.12 -3.44
CA GLN A 181 -28.56 -4.91 -2.23
C GLN A 181 -27.22 -4.48 -1.65
N LEU A 182 -27.23 -4.21 -0.35
CA LEU A 182 -26.02 -3.89 0.41
C LEU A 182 -25.49 -5.16 1.06
N GLU A 183 -24.39 -5.68 0.56
CA GLU A 183 -23.69 -6.79 1.21
C GLU A 183 -22.62 -6.27 2.18
N SER A 184 -22.59 -6.83 3.38
CA SER A 184 -21.56 -6.53 4.38
C SER A 184 -20.26 -7.21 4.01
N ILE A 185 -19.21 -6.42 3.83
CA ILE A 185 -17.85 -6.95 3.64
C ILE A 185 -17.29 -7.27 5.03
N SER A 186 -16.67 -8.45 5.18
CA SER A 186 -15.91 -8.77 6.39
C SER A 186 -14.81 -7.72 6.56
N THR A 187 -15.01 -6.84 7.53
CA THR A 187 -14.13 -5.69 7.80
C THR A 187 -13.70 -5.63 9.26
N GLU A 188 -13.82 -6.75 9.98
CA GLU A 188 -13.56 -6.85 11.43
C GLU A 188 -12.11 -6.47 11.78
N GLU A 189 -11.17 -6.81 10.90
CA GLU A 189 -9.75 -6.48 11.05
C GLU A 189 -9.45 -4.99 10.81
N PHE A 190 -10.36 -4.26 10.15
CA PHE A 190 -10.16 -2.87 9.78
C PHE A 190 -10.87 -1.92 10.71
N ALA A 191 -10.34 -0.71 10.75
CA ALA A 191 -10.93 0.43 11.42
C ALA A 191 -10.77 1.69 10.56
N ILE A 192 -11.68 2.63 10.74
CA ILE A 192 -11.47 4.03 10.40
C ILE A 192 -10.86 4.71 11.62
N GLY A 193 -9.62 5.18 11.45
CA GLY A 193 -8.86 5.91 12.46
C GLY A 193 -9.16 7.41 12.41
N PRO A 194 -8.62 8.20 13.35
CA PRO A 194 -9.24 9.41 13.83
C PRO A 194 -9.63 10.37 12.71
N LEU A 195 -10.92 10.73 12.73
CA LEU A 195 -11.44 11.93 12.09
C LEU A 195 -10.53 13.08 12.53
N THR A 196 -10.10 13.91 11.59
CA THR A 196 -9.38 15.14 11.90
C THR A 196 -10.27 16.05 12.76
N GLU A 197 -10.32 15.81 14.07
CA GLU A 197 -10.53 16.90 15.00
C GLU A 197 -9.24 17.71 14.98
N ALA A 198 -9.32 18.90 14.39
CA ALA A 198 -8.26 19.89 14.38
C ALA A 198 -8.05 20.44 15.80
N ARG A 199 -7.51 19.61 16.70
CA ARG A 199 -6.91 20.05 17.96
C ARG A 199 -5.41 19.81 17.85
N LEU A 200 -4.77 20.71 17.10
CA LEU A 200 -3.38 21.09 17.28
C LEU A 200 -3.34 22.33 18.18
#